data_AF-A0A7R8WWQ6-F1
#
_entry.id   AF-A0A7R8WWQ6-F1
#
_cell.length_a   1.000
_cell.length_b   1.000
_cell.length_c   1.000
_cell.angle_alpha   90.00
_cell.angle_beta   90.00
_cell.angle_gamma   90.00
#
_symmetry.space_group_name_H-M   'P 1'
#
loop_
_entity.id
_entity.type
_entity.pdbx_description
1 polymer ?
#
loop_
_entity_poly.entity_id
_entity_poly.type
_entity_poly.pdbx_seq_one_letter_code
_entity_poly.pdbx_strand_id
1 'polypeptide(L)'
;MRNAGLSRYYIQCPITDTPEDWSDDAFWAELKRRIPREQAEALVTGPSIEKSIAPLRSFVTEPMRWGRLFLCGDAAHIVPPTGAKGLNTAASDVFYLYNALREFYSDGSEEGIDAYSHKALARVWKTQRFSWWFSSLMHRFPDQSEFDCHMQTAELDLLRSSDTAQRLMAENYVGLPY
;
A
#
# COMPACT_ATOMS: atom_id res chain seq x y z
N MET A 1 3.05 -13.80 13.33
CA MET A 1 1.97 -14.70 13.78
C MET A 1 0.70 -13.88 13.97
N ARG A 2 -0.43 -14.28 13.38
CA ARG A 2 -1.76 -13.65 13.57
C ARG A 2 -2.60 -14.59 14.42
N ASN A 3 -3.27 -14.10 15.47
CA ASN A 3 -4.22 -14.85 16.28
C ASN A 3 -5.39 -13.94 16.71
N ALA A 4 -6.44 -14.52 17.30
CA ALA A 4 -7.67 -13.80 17.67
C ALA A 4 -7.49 -12.74 18.78
N GLY A 5 -6.38 -12.78 19.52
CA GLY A 5 -6.04 -11.81 20.55
C GLY A 5 -5.06 -10.73 20.09
N LEU A 6 -4.68 -10.70 18.80
CA LEU A 6 -3.73 -9.74 18.25
C LEU A 6 -4.42 -8.77 17.30
N SER A 7 -4.25 -7.48 17.58
CA SER A 7 -4.72 -6.39 16.73
C SER A 7 -3.56 -5.53 16.27
N ARG A 8 -3.70 -4.89 15.11
CA ARG A 8 -2.75 -3.88 14.61
C ARG A 8 -3.51 -2.63 14.20
N TYR A 9 -3.17 -1.51 14.83
CA TYR A 9 -3.79 -0.21 14.61
C TYR A 9 -2.76 0.77 14.06
N TYR A 10 -3.24 1.78 13.35
CA TYR A 10 -2.41 2.83 12.77
C TYR A 10 -3.09 4.17 12.95
N ILE A 11 -2.30 5.20 13.23
CA ILE A 11 -2.71 6.60 13.16
C ILE A 11 -1.69 7.34 12.31
N GLN A 12 -2.17 8.28 11.50
CA GLN A 12 -1.27 9.20 10.81
C GLN A 12 -0.61 10.15 11.83
N CYS A 13 0.71 10.25 11.79
CA CYS A 13 1.53 11.18 12.58
C CYS A 13 2.54 11.92 11.69
N PRO A 14 3.09 13.07 12.13
CA PRO A 14 4.22 13.72 11.49
C PRO A 14 5.45 12.80 11.38
N ILE A 15 6.24 12.98 10.32
CA ILE A 15 7.48 12.21 10.11
C ILE A 15 8.59 12.56 11.13
N THR A 16 8.44 13.69 11.83
CA THR A 16 9.36 14.15 12.87
C THR A 16 9.13 13.47 14.22
N ASP A 17 7.98 12.82 14.40
CA ASP A 17 7.69 12.09 15.62
C ASP A 17 8.58 10.85 15.72
N THR A 18 8.83 10.43 16.94
CA THR A 18 9.50 9.18 17.28
C THR A 18 8.53 8.24 18.01
N PRO A 19 8.72 6.91 17.95
CA PRO A 19 7.89 5.98 18.72
C PRO A 19 7.85 6.29 20.23
N GLU A 20 8.92 6.88 20.76
CA GLU A 20 9.05 7.30 22.16
C GLU A 20 8.12 8.47 22.53
N ASP A 21 7.77 9.34 21.57
CA ASP A 21 6.81 10.43 21.78
C ASP A 21 5.38 9.91 21.99
N TRP A 22 5.10 8.67 21.61
CA TRP A 22 3.78 8.05 21.66
C TRP A 22 3.70 6.97 22.74
N SER A 23 3.31 7.37 23.96
CA SER A 23 2.89 6.41 24.99
C SER A 23 1.66 5.62 24.52
N ASP A 24 1.44 4.44 25.08
CA ASP A 24 0.29 3.60 24.71
C ASP A 24 -1.04 4.34 24.99
N ASP A 25 -1.11 5.05 26.12
CA ASP A 25 -2.28 5.86 26.47
C ASP A 25 -2.52 7.01 25.47
N ALA A 26 -1.46 7.71 25.05
CA ALA A 26 -1.55 8.77 24.05
C ALA A 26 -2.02 8.22 22.69
N PHE A 27 -1.48 7.08 22.27
CA PHE A 27 -1.90 6.40 21.05
C PHE A 27 -3.37 6.01 21.09
N TRP A 28 -3.83 5.37 22.18
CA TRP A 28 -5.22 4.94 22.32
C TRP A 28 -6.19 6.12 22.41
N ALA A 29 -5.84 7.19 23.11
CA ALA A 29 -6.63 8.41 23.18
C ALA A 29 -6.81 9.02 21.78
N GLU A 30 -5.73 9.11 21.00
CA GLU A 30 -5.78 9.69 19.66
C GLU A 30 -6.52 8.79 18.66
N LEU A 31 -6.36 7.48 18.74
CA LEU A 31 -7.12 6.54 17.91
C LEU A 31 -8.62 6.67 18.17
N LYS A 32 -9.04 6.69 19.46
CA LYS A 32 -10.45 6.81 19.85
C LYS A 32 -11.08 8.12 19.36
N ARG A 33 -10.29 9.20 19.22
CA ARG A 33 -10.73 10.48 18.67
C ARG A 33 -11.02 10.42 17.16
N ARG A 34 -10.40 9.51 16.43
CA ARG A 34 -10.43 9.42 14.95
C ARG A 34 -11.38 8.36 14.39
N ILE A 35 -12.07 7.61 15.25
CA ILE A 35 -13.05 6.59 14.86
C ILE A 35 -14.44 6.96 15.40
N PRO A 36 -15.54 6.39 14.86
CA PRO A 36 -16.86 6.75 15.36
C PRO A 36 -17.06 6.26 16.80
N ARG A 37 -17.89 7.00 17.53
CA ARG A 37 -18.01 6.92 18.99
C ARG A 37 -18.32 5.51 19.50
N GLU A 38 -19.25 4.82 18.86
CA GLU A 38 -19.66 3.46 19.27
C GLU A 38 -18.48 2.48 19.18
N GLN A 39 -17.65 2.59 18.14
CA GLN A 39 -16.47 1.76 17.97
C GLN A 39 -15.38 2.12 18.99
N ALA A 40 -15.23 3.40 19.33
CA ALA A 40 -14.28 3.85 20.36
C ALA A 40 -14.65 3.36 21.77
N GLU A 41 -15.95 3.34 22.10
CA GLU A 41 -16.47 2.86 23.39
C GLU A 41 -16.32 1.33 23.52
N ALA A 42 -16.49 0.58 22.43
CA ALA A 42 -16.32 -0.87 22.40
C ALA A 42 -14.85 -1.34 22.26
N LEU A 43 -13.91 -0.43 22.00
CA LEU A 43 -12.51 -0.78 21.73
C LEU A 43 -11.80 -1.28 23.00
N VAL A 44 -11.39 -2.54 22.98
CA VAL A 44 -10.51 -3.13 24.00
C VAL A 44 -9.07 -2.71 23.72
N THR A 45 -8.46 -2.02 24.69
CA THR A 45 -7.08 -1.52 24.62
C THR A 45 -6.14 -2.35 25.50
N GLY A 46 -4.84 -2.21 25.31
CA GLY A 46 -3.83 -2.90 26.11
C GLY A 46 -2.42 -2.39 25.82
N PRO A 47 -1.40 -2.92 26.52
CA PRO A 47 -0.01 -2.57 26.27
C PRO A 47 0.42 -2.99 24.86
N SER A 48 1.25 -2.17 24.23
CA SER A 48 1.79 -2.47 22.90
C SER A 48 2.80 -3.61 22.94
N ILE A 49 2.76 -4.45 21.91
CA ILE A 49 3.77 -5.49 21.67
C ILE A 49 4.92 -4.93 20.82
N GLU A 50 4.58 -4.06 19.88
CA GLU A 50 5.50 -3.40 18.96
C GLU A 50 4.92 -2.02 18.60
N LYS A 51 5.80 -1.02 18.49
CA LYS A 51 5.48 0.32 18.00
C LYS A 51 6.58 0.77 17.06
N SER A 52 6.18 1.29 15.92
CA SER A 52 7.07 1.88 14.92
C SER A 52 6.33 2.93 14.10
N ILE A 53 7.12 3.83 13.52
CA ILE A 53 6.65 4.82 12.56
C ILE A 53 7.19 4.41 11.19
N ALA A 54 6.29 4.29 10.21
CA ALA A 54 6.64 3.92 8.84
C ALA A 54 6.39 5.12 7.90
N PRO A 55 7.41 5.59 7.16
CA PRO A 55 7.21 6.66 6.19
C PRO A 55 6.32 6.20 5.03
N LEU A 56 5.40 7.06 4.59
CA LEU A 56 4.66 6.86 3.35
C LEU A 56 5.56 7.29 2.18
N ARG A 57 5.90 6.34 1.30
CA ARG A 57 6.73 6.60 0.12
C ARG A 57 6.20 5.86 -1.10
N SER A 58 6.26 6.53 -2.25
CA SER A 58 6.15 5.90 -3.57
C SER A 58 7.50 5.95 -4.27
N PHE A 59 7.94 4.83 -4.84
CA PHE A 59 9.17 4.73 -5.61
C PHE A 59 9.04 3.65 -6.67
N VAL A 60 9.61 3.88 -7.85
CA VAL A 60 9.72 2.91 -8.95
C VAL A 60 11.06 3.14 -9.65
N THR A 61 11.76 2.07 -9.99
CA THR A 61 12.93 2.11 -10.87
C THR A 61 12.61 1.52 -12.23
N GLU A 62 13.12 2.16 -13.28
CA GLU A 62 12.99 1.69 -14.65
C GLU A 62 14.35 1.75 -15.37
N PRO A 63 14.78 0.67 -16.04
CA PRO A 63 14.19 -0.67 -16.07
C PRO A 63 14.41 -1.46 -14.77
N MET A 64 13.70 -2.59 -14.60
CA MET A 64 13.89 -3.54 -13.49
C MET A 64 14.96 -4.62 -13.77
N ARG A 65 15.82 -4.39 -14.77
CA ARG A 65 16.87 -5.33 -15.21
C ARG A 65 18.10 -4.57 -15.71
N TRP A 66 19.28 -5.09 -15.37
CA TRP A 66 20.56 -4.69 -15.95
C TRP A 66 21.40 -5.91 -16.33
N GLY A 67 21.49 -6.22 -17.62
CA GLY A 67 22.19 -7.42 -18.10
C GLY A 67 21.58 -8.70 -17.52
N ARG A 68 22.30 -9.34 -16.59
CA ARG A 68 21.87 -10.57 -15.87
C ARG A 68 21.36 -10.30 -14.45
N LEU A 69 21.29 -9.04 -14.02
CA LEU A 69 20.71 -8.62 -12.74
C LEU A 69 19.23 -8.27 -12.93
N PHE A 70 18.36 -8.82 -12.08
CA PHE A 70 16.93 -8.57 -12.06
C PHE A 70 16.51 -8.08 -10.66
N LEU A 71 15.64 -7.07 -10.61
CA LEU A 71 15.14 -6.48 -9.36
C LEU A 71 13.69 -6.90 -9.12
N CYS A 72 13.35 -7.33 -7.91
CA CYS A 72 11.99 -7.71 -7.52
C CYS A 72 11.59 -7.06 -6.20
N GLY A 73 10.30 -6.74 -6.06
CA GLY A 73 9.73 -6.17 -4.83
C GLY A 73 10.38 -4.84 -4.44
N ASP A 74 10.66 -4.67 -3.16
CA ASP A 74 11.20 -3.43 -2.58
C ASP A 74 12.55 -2.98 -3.17
N ALA A 75 13.29 -3.87 -3.83
CA ALA A 75 14.49 -3.51 -4.58
C ALA A 75 14.18 -2.69 -5.85
N ALA A 76 12.97 -2.80 -6.39
CA ALA A 76 12.52 -2.14 -7.62
C ALA A 76 11.47 -1.05 -7.37
N HIS A 77 10.55 -1.26 -6.43
CA HIS A 77 9.45 -0.34 -6.19
C HIS A 77 8.96 -0.37 -4.74
N ILE A 78 8.39 0.75 -4.29
CA ILE A 78 7.86 0.92 -2.94
C ILE A 78 6.52 1.61 -3.06
N VAL A 79 5.53 1.11 -2.33
CA VAL A 79 4.17 1.64 -2.32
C VAL A 79 3.80 2.08 -0.90
N PRO A 80 2.99 3.14 -0.74
CA PRO A 80 2.45 3.50 0.56
C PRO A 80 1.65 2.33 1.16
N PRO A 81 1.75 2.07 2.48
CA PRO A 81 1.09 0.94 3.12
C PRO A 81 -0.44 1.02 3.08
N THR A 82 -1.02 2.19 2.78
CA THR A 82 -2.47 2.43 2.69
C THR A 82 -3.19 1.42 1.79
N GLY A 83 -2.59 1.04 0.65
CA GLY A 83 -3.17 0.09 -0.29
C GLY A 83 -2.91 -1.38 0.05
N ALA A 84 -2.07 -1.68 1.05
CA ALA A 84 -1.61 -3.02 1.42
C ALA A 84 -1.02 -3.84 0.23
N LYS A 85 -0.24 -3.18 -0.64
CA LYS A 85 0.21 -3.78 -1.91
C LYS A 85 1.65 -4.28 -1.99
N GLY A 86 2.58 -3.81 -1.15
CA GLY A 86 4.03 -4.07 -1.32
C GLY A 86 4.38 -5.55 -1.53
N LEU A 87 4.03 -6.40 -0.56
CA LEU A 87 4.28 -7.85 -0.65
C LEU A 87 3.55 -8.50 -1.84
N ASN A 88 2.33 -8.07 -2.14
CA ASN A 88 1.53 -8.63 -3.24
C ASN A 88 2.10 -8.28 -4.62
N THR A 89 2.77 -7.14 -4.75
CA THR A 89 3.45 -6.73 -5.98
C THR A 89 4.82 -7.41 -6.10
N ALA A 90 5.55 -7.57 -5.00
CA ALA A 90 6.75 -8.40 -4.97
C ALA A 90 6.46 -9.84 -5.42
N ALA A 91 5.34 -10.42 -5.00
CA ALA A 91 4.91 -11.75 -5.41
C ALA A 91 4.67 -11.86 -6.94
N SER A 92 4.10 -10.84 -7.58
CA SER A 92 3.96 -10.86 -9.04
C SER A 92 5.28 -10.71 -9.77
N ASP A 93 6.21 -9.91 -9.26
CA ASP A 93 7.53 -9.78 -9.88
C ASP A 93 8.26 -11.13 -9.89
N VAL A 94 8.20 -11.84 -8.76
CA VAL A 94 8.75 -13.19 -8.63
C VAL A 94 8.05 -14.15 -9.58
N PHE A 95 6.72 -14.07 -9.72
CA PHE A 95 5.97 -14.89 -10.68
C PHE A 95 6.41 -14.64 -12.13
N TYR A 96 6.54 -13.38 -12.54
CA TYR A 96 6.97 -13.03 -13.91
C TYR A 96 8.41 -13.46 -14.16
N LEU A 97 9.31 -13.19 -13.22
CA LEU A 97 10.72 -13.56 -13.34
C LEU A 97 10.89 -15.09 -13.35
N TYR A 98 10.15 -15.82 -12.51
CA TYR A 98 10.16 -17.28 -12.50
C TYR A 98 9.79 -17.86 -13.87
N ASN A 99 8.69 -17.40 -14.46
CA ASN A 99 8.27 -17.90 -15.78
C ASN A 99 9.27 -17.55 -16.87
N ALA A 100 9.84 -16.34 -16.84
CA ALA A 100 10.88 -15.90 -17.77
C ALA A 100 12.16 -16.74 -17.65
N LEU A 101 12.61 -17.03 -16.43
CA LEU A 101 13.79 -17.87 -16.19
C LEU A 101 13.53 -19.32 -16.57
N ARG A 102 12.33 -19.85 -16.28
CA ARG A 102 11.95 -21.20 -16.71
C ARG A 102 12.02 -21.35 -18.22
N GLU A 103 11.44 -20.42 -18.96
CA GLU A 103 11.49 -20.38 -20.44
C GLU A 103 12.94 -20.34 -20.95
N PHE A 104 13.79 -19.49 -20.37
CA PHE A 104 15.20 -19.40 -20.73
C PHE A 104 15.96 -20.72 -20.52
N TYR A 105 15.78 -21.38 -19.37
CA TYR A 105 16.52 -22.60 -19.05
C TYR A 105 15.94 -23.87 -19.69
N SER A 106 14.62 -23.93 -19.91
CA SER A 106 13.96 -25.10 -20.49
C SER A 106 13.95 -25.06 -22.03
N ASP A 107 13.69 -23.88 -22.60
CA ASP A 107 13.40 -23.73 -24.03
C ASP A 107 14.53 -22.99 -24.77
N GLY A 108 15.48 -22.38 -24.03
CA GLY A 108 16.58 -21.60 -24.61
C GLY A 108 16.16 -20.23 -25.14
N SER A 109 14.94 -19.78 -24.84
CA SER A 109 14.38 -18.51 -25.33
C SER A 109 14.68 -17.34 -24.39
N GLU A 110 15.12 -16.21 -24.94
CA GLU A 110 15.35 -14.96 -24.20
C GLU A 110 14.11 -14.05 -24.15
N GLU A 111 13.02 -14.38 -24.85
CA GLU A 111 11.84 -13.51 -24.97
C GLU A 111 11.23 -13.16 -23.60
N GLY A 112 11.09 -14.15 -22.71
CA GLY A 112 10.59 -13.95 -21.36
C GLY A 112 11.44 -12.98 -20.52
N ILE A 113 12.77 -13.12 -20.56
CA ILE A 113 13.68 -12.29 -19.76
C ILE A 113 13.82 -10.88 -20.32
N ASP A 114 13.72 -10.71 -21.64
CA ASP A 114 13.74 -9.41 -22.31
C ASP A 114 12.44 -8.63 -22.06
N ALA A 115 11.31 -9.33 -21.99
CA ALA A 115 10.02 -8.73 -21.69
C ALA A 115 9.77 -8.47 -20.18
N TYR A 116 10.65 -8.95 -19.29
CA TYR A 116 10.41 -8.93 -17.84
C TYR A 116 10.06 -7.54 -17.30
N SER A 117 10.92 -6.55 -17.52
CA SER A 117 10.72 -5.19 -16.98
C SER A 117 9.40 -4.59 -17.46
N HIS A 118 9.08 -4.74 -18.74
CA HIS A 118 7.84 -4.21 -19.31
C HIS A 118 6.60 -4.87 -18.70
N LYS A 119 6.59 -6.21 -18.57
CA LYS A 119 5.48 -6.96 -17.97
C LYS A 119 5.28 -6.58 -16.50
N ALA A 120 6.35 -6.56 -15.70
CA ALA A 120 6.28 -6.20 -14.29
C ALA A 120 5.82 -4.74 -14.09
N LEU A 121 6.43 -3.79 -14.80
CA LEU A 121 6.11 -2.36 -14.67
C LEU A 121 4.65 -2.04 -15.01
N ALA A 122 4.06 -2.73 -16.00
CA ALA A 122 2.64 -2.57 -16.34
C ALA A 122 1.70 -2.84 -15.14
N ARG A 123 2.08 -3.75 -14.23
CA ARG A 123 1.33 -4.03 -12.99
C ARG A 123 1.75 -3.11 -11.86
N VAL A 124 3.05 -2.82 -11.71
CA VAL A 124 3.58 -1.90 -10.70
C VAL A 124 2.91 -0.53 -10.81
N TRP A 125 2.79 0.04 -12.01
CA TRP A 125 2.15 1.36 -12.19
C TRP A 125 0.67 1.38 -11.87
N LYS A 126 -0.09 0.33 -12.20
CA LYS A 126 -1.51 0.21 -11.80
C LYS A 126 -1.64 0.16 -10.28
N THR A 127 -0.73 -0.56 -9.63
CA THR A 127 -0.65 -0.64 -8.17
C THR A 127 -0.28 0.70 -7.53
N GLN A 128 0.71 1.40 -8.09
CA GLN A 128 1.13 2.72 -7.63
C GLN A 128 0.00 3.73 -7.73
N ARG A 129 -0.68 3.79 -8.89
CA ARG A 129 -1.84 4.65 -9.11
C ARG A 129 -2.91 4.44 -8.04
N PHE A 130 -3.27 3.18 -7.77
CA PHE A 130 -4.25 2.86 -6.74
C PHE A 130 -3.77 3.26 -5.33
N SER A 131 -2.53 2.93 -4.98
CA SER A 131 -1.98 3.20 -3.65
C SER A 131 -1.82 4.70 -3.39
N TRP A 132 -1.43 5.46 -4.42
CA TRP A 132 -1.38 6.92 -4.40
C TRP A 132 -2.78 7.51 -4.21
N TRP A 133 -3.75 7.14 -5.07
CA TRP A 133 -5.13 7.64 -4.98
C TRP A 133 -5.75 7.35 -3.61
N PHE A 134 -5.59 6.12 -3.11
CA PHE A 134 -6.16 5.73 -1.82
C PHE A 134 -5.45 6.44 -0.65
N SER A 135 -4.15 6.72 -0.75
CA SER A 135 -3.44 7.52 0.25
C SER A 135 -3.94 8.97 0.27
N SER A 136 -4.11 9.59 -0.90
CA SER A 136 -4.65 10.94 -1.04
C SER A 136 -6.07 11.05 -0.50
N LEU A 137 -6.87 9.98 -0.60
CA LEU A 137 -8.23 9.93 -0.09
C LEU A 137 -8.32 9.77 1.43
N MET A 138 -7.41 8.99 2.03
CA MET A 138 -7.50 8.55 3.43
C MET A 138 -6.62 9.34 4.42
N HIS A 139 -5.79 10.28 3.95
CA HIS A 139 -4.87 11.05 4.78
C HIS A 139 -5.13 12.56 4.70
N ARG A 140 -4.70 13.29 5.72
CA ARG A 140 -4.60 14.76 5.71
C ARG A 140 -3.16 15.17 5.47
N PHE A 141 -2.90 16.07 4.52
CA PHE A 141 -1.55 16.58 4.24
C PHE A 141 -1.44 18.03 4.71
N PRO A 142 -0.28 18.47 5.21
CA PRO A 142 -0.11 19.80 5.81
C PRO A 142 -0.41 20.93 4.81
N ASP A 143 -0.11 20.72 3.54
CA ASP A 143 -0.25 21.73 2.48
C ASP A 143 -1.56 21.60 1.68
N GLN A 144 -2.56 20.86 2.18
CA GLN A 144 -3.87 20.76 1.51
C GLN A 144 -4.61 22.09 1.52
N SER A 145 -5.03 22.53 0.33
CA SER A 145 -5.94 23.66 0.20
C SER A 145 -7.38 23.29 0.59
N GLU A 146 -8.23 24.29 0.76
CA GLU A 146 -9.68 24.09 0.96
C GLU A 146 -10.31 23.35 -0.23
N PHE A 147 -9.87 23.66 -1.45
CA PHE A 147 -10.30 22.96 -2.65
C PHE A 147 -9.93 21.46 -2.60
N ASP A 148 -8.70 21.13 -2.19
CA ASP A 148 -8.26 19.73 -2.06
C ASP A 148 -9.12 18.96 -1.05
N CYS A 149 -9.50 19.61 0.06
CA CYS A 149 -10.38 19.03 1.07
C CYS A 149 -11.79 18.77 0.52
N HIS A 150 -12.34 19.69 -0.27
CA HIS A 150 -13.63 19.50 -0.93
C HIS A 150 -13.58 18.38 -1.97
N MET A 151 -12.50 18.29 -2.75
CA MET A 151 -12.30 17.19 -3.70
C MET A 151 -12.18 15.83 -3.01
N GLN A 152 -11.45 15.76 -1.90
CA GLN A 152 -11.38 14.54 -1.07
C GLN A 152 -12.77 14.11 -0.57
N THR A 153 -13.59 15.07 -0.14
CA THR A 153 -14.95 14.79 0.35
C THR A 153 -15.87 14.34 -0.79
N ALA A 154 -15.83 15.02 -1.93
CA ALA A 154 -16.60 14.65 -3.11
C ALA A 154 -16.26 13.24 -3.62
N GLU A 155 -14.98 12.85 -3.58
CA GLU A 155 -14.53 11.51 -3.97
C GLU A 155 -15.02 10.43 -2.99
N LEU A 156 -15.01 10.72 -1.68
CA LEU A 156 -15.61 9.83 -0.66
C LEU A 156 -17.12 9.67 -0.86
N ASP A 157 -17.84 10.74 -1.17
CA ASP A 157 -19.27 10.69 -1.45
C ASP A 157 -19.59 9.93 -2.73
N LEU A 158 -18.74 10.05 -3.77
CA LEU A 158 -18.86 9.25 -4.98
C LEU A 158 -18.67 7.76 -4.68
N LEU A 159 -17.64 7.39 -3.92
CA LEU A 159 -17.45 6.00 -3.48
C LEU A 159 -18.60 5.49 -2.63
N ARG A 160 -19.21 6.34 -1.80
CA ARG A 160 -20.35 5.96 -0.96
C ARG A 160 -21.63 5.70 -1.77
N SER A 161 -21.81 6.40 -2.89
CA SER A 161 -23.08 6.44 -3.63
C SER A 161 -23.08 5.75 -5.01
N SER A 162 -21.91 5.37 -5.55
CA SER A 162 -21.78 4.79 -6.89
C SER A 162 -21.26 3.35 -6.85
N ASP A 163 -22.09 2.40 -7.28
CA ASP A 163 -21.71 0.98 -7.42
C ASP A 163 -20.50 0.80 -8.35
N THR A 164 -20.41 1.60 -9.42
CA THR A 164 -19.27 1.57 -10.37
C THR A 164 -17.96 1.97 -9.68
N ALA A 165 -17.98 3.02 -8.87
CA ALA A 165 -16.81 3.47 -8.12
C ALA A 165 -16.39 2.43 -7.07
N GLN A 166 -17.37 1.84 -6.37
CA GLN A 166 -17.14 0.77 -5.40
C GLN A 166 -16.54 -0.47 -6.05
N ARG A 167 -17.05 -0.88 -7.22
CA ARG A 167 -16.51 -2.02 -7.97
C ARG A 167 -15.07 -1.77 -8.39
N LEU A 168 -14.76 -0.58 -8.93
CA LEU A 168 -13.41 -0.21 -9.32
C LEU A 168 -12.45 -0.23 -8.13
N MET A 169 -12.86 0.32 -6.97
CA MET A 169 -12.08 0.27 -5.74
C MET A 169 -11.85 -1.19 -5.31
N ALA A 170 -12.90 -2.01 -5.29
CA ALA A 170 -12.82 -3.42 -4.89
C ALA A 170 -11.90 -4.23 -5.80
N GLU A 171 -12.00 -4.10 -7.12
CA GLU A 171 -11.14 -4.76 -8.11
C GLU A 171 -9.65 -4.42 -7.87
N ASN A 172 -9.34 -3.15 -7.61
CA ASN A 172 -7.98 -2.75 -7.28
C ASN A 172 -7.55 -3.25 -5.89
N TYR A 173 -8.46 -3.29 -4.90
CA TYR A 173 -8.17 -3.70 -3.53
C TYR A 173 -7.89 -5.21 -3.41
N VAL A 174 -8.66 -6.06 -4.11
CA VAL A 174 -8.39 -7.52 -4.16
C VAL A 174 -7.15 -7.85 -5.00
N GLY A 175 -6.82 -6.99 -5.97
CA GLY A 175 -5.65 -7.12 -6.81
C GLY A 175 -6.00 -7.54 -8.24
N LEU A 176 -5.31 -6.92 -9.20
CA LEU A 176 -5.52 -7.18 -10.62
C LEU A 176 -4.92 -8.53 -11.05
N PRO A 177 -5.47 -9.16 -12.10
CA PRO A 177 -4.94 -10.39 -12.69
C PRO A 177 -3.46 -10.31 -13.04
N TYR A 178 -2.82 -11.48 -13.09
CA TYR A 178 -1.40 -11.65 -13.40
C TYR A 178 -1.17 -11.72 -14.91
#